data_AF-A0A2N5X4N5-F1
#
_entry.id   AF-A0A2N5X4N5-F1
#
_cell.length_a   1.000
_cell.length_b   1.000
_cell.length_c   1.000
_cell.angle_alpha   90.00
_cell.angle_beta   90.00
_cell.angle_gamma   90.00
#
_symmetry.space_group_name_H-M   'P 1'
#
loop_
_entity.id
_entity.type
_entity.pdbx_description
1 polymer ?
#
loop_
_entity_poly.entity_id
_entity_poly.type
_entity_poly.pdbx_seq_one_letter_code
_entity_poly.pdbx_strand_id
1 'polypeptide(L)'
;MNMTDKTNVFAMKTRSSRKPGPKPGTRHSGMFRRGEDPRRHVPDQSRSRVRKQVEELCKEHAEDAVEFLSGLLGDDTAPMKERVEAARQLLDRGFGQPVSRVLMASVGEGNQSPSEMSLDQLMQKAGALLEHQGDIVDEQ
;
A
#
# COMPACT_ATOMS: atom_id res chain seq x y z
N MET A 1 -39.76 -42.81 51.23
CA MET A 1 -40.50 -42.97 49.96
C MET A 1 -41.15 -41.62 49.67
N ASN A 2 -40.89 -40.85 48.61
CA ASN A 2 -40.24 -41.05 47.31
C ASN A 2 -39.66 -39.68 46.87
N MET A 3 -38.42 -39.64 46.38
CA MET A 3 -38.02 -39.47 44.96
C MET A 3 -38.52 -38.14 44.36
N THR A 4 -37.63 -37.14 44.31
CA THR A 4 -36.97 -36.58 43.10
C THR A 4 -37.83 -35.59 42.35
N ASP A 5 -37.37 -34.33 42.27
CA ASP A 5 -37.16 -33.68 40.98
C ASP A 5 -36.16 -32.53 41.14
N LYS A 6 -34.90 -32.83 40.76
CA LYS A 6 -33.85 -31.83 40.56
C LYS A 6 -34.03 -31.29 39.15
N THR A 7 -34.79 -30.21 38.99
CA THR A 7 -34.78 -29.47 37.72
C THR A 7 -33.48 -28.66 37.63
N ASN A 8 -32.56 -29.29 36.92
CA ASN A 8 -31.29 -28.78 36.48
C ASN A 8 -31.51 -27.60 35.50
N VAL A 9 -31.51 -26.36 36.01
CA VAL A 9 -31.42 -25.19 35.15
C VAL A 9 -29.94 -24.95 34.89
N PHE A 10 -29.41 -25.67 33.89
CA PHE A 10 -28.12 -25.39 33.28
C PHE A 10 -28.12 -23.92 32.81
N ALA A 11 -27.51 -23.04 33.61
CA ALA A 11 -27.32 -21.65 33.26
C ALA A 11 -26.40 -21.60 32.04
N MET A 12 -27.02 -21.40 30.88
CA MET A 12 -26.39 -21.29 29.59
C MET A 12 -25.38 -20.12 29.64
N LYS A 13 -24.09 -20.45 29.77
CA LYS A 13 -22.98 -19.47 29.72
C LYS A 13 -22.88 -18.95 28.30
N THR A 14 -23.65 -17.92 27.98
CA THR A 14 -23.61 -17.30 26.66
C THR A 14 -22.84 -15.98 26.69
N ARG A 15 -21.99 -15.87 25.65
CA ARG A 15 -21.37 -14.67 25.05
C ARG A 15 -20.05 -14.22 25.68
N SER A 16 -18.99 -14.43 24.89
CA SER A 16 -17.64 -13.94 25.13
C SER A 16 -17.68 -12.49 25.60
N SER A 17 -17.12 -12.21 26.77
CA SER A 17 -16.93 -10.86 27.26
C SER A 17 -15.93 -10.14 26.35
N ARG A 18 -16.41 -9.52 25.27
CA ARG A 18 -15.62 -8.49 24.58
C ARG A 18 -15.29 -7.47 25.66
N LYS A 19 -14.00 -7.30 25.96
CA LYS A 19 -13.54 -6.35 26.98
C LYS A 19 -14.25 -5.04 26.68
N PRO A 20 -15.11 -4.53 27.60
CA PRO A 20 -15.86 -3.32 27.32
C PRO A 20 -14.84 -2.23 26.99
N GLY A 21 -15.08 -1.52 25.89
CA GLY A 21 -14.28 -0.34 25.55
C GLY A 21 -14.28 0.65 26.73
N PRO A 22 -13.42 1.68 26.66
CA PRO A 22 -13.37 2.71 27.70
C PRO A 22 -14.77 3.20 28.05
N LYS A 23 -15.06 3.34 29.35
CA LYS A 23 -16.39 3.80 29.81
C LYS A 23 -16.77 5.09 29.05
N PRO A 24 -18.02 5.26 28.60
CA PRO A 24 -18.46 6.47 27.91
C PRO A 24 -18.02 7.72 28.67
N GLY A 25 -17.28 8.62 28.00
CA GLY A 25 -16.71 9.84 28.60
C GLY A 25 -15.27 9.73 29.14
N THR A 26 -14.71 8.52 29.26
CA THR A 26 -13.31 8.34 29.66
C THR A 26 -12.38 8.57 28.47
N ARG A 27 -11.38 9.44 28.62
CA ARG A 27 -10.37 9.74 27.60
C ARG A 27 -9.00 9.22 28.04
N HIS A 28 -8.28 8.53 27.16
CA HIS A 28 -6.87 8.17 27.36
C HIS A 28 -6.00 8.76 26.23
N SER A 29 -4.68 8.89 26.45
CA SER A 29 -3.74 9.57 25.54
C SER A 29 -3.72 8.98 24.13
N GLY A 30 -3.97 7.68 23.98
CA GLY A 30 -4.09 6.99 22.69
C GLY A 30 -5.46 7.06 22.01
N MET A 31 -6.47 7.71 22.60
CA MET A 31 -7.77 7.88 21.92
C MET A 31 -7.68 9.01 20.90
N PHE A 32 -8.20 8.74 19.69
CA PHE A 32 -8.46 9.78 18.70
C PHE A 32 -9.36 10.86 19.32
N ARG A 33 -8.86 12.10 19.35
CA ARG A 33 -9.64 13.25 19.80
C ARG A 33 -10.65 13.59 18.70
N ARG A 34 -11.93 13.75 19.07
CA ARG A 34 -12.90 14.40 18.18
C ARG A 34 -12.51 15.88 18.05
N GLY A 35 -12.17 16.31 16.84
CA GLY A 35 -11.77 17.68 16.52
C GLY A 35 -10.64 17.75 15.49
N GLU A 36 -10.35 18.95 14.99
CA GLU A 36 -9.20 19.21 14.12
C GLU A 36 -7.91 19.03 14.94
N ASP A 37 -7.09 18.05 14.58
CA ASP A 37 -5.75 17.90 15.15
C ASP A 37 -4.78 18.69 14.25
N PRO A 38 -4.13 19.75 14.75
CA PRO A 38 -3.19 20.54 13.93
C PRO A 38 -1.97 19.74 13.45
N ARG A 39 -1.75 18.52 13.97
CA ARG A 39 -0.72 17.59 13.47
C ARG A 39 -1.23 16.68 12.35
N ARG A 40 -2.55 16.51 12.22
CA ARG A 40 -3.13 15.88 11.04
C ARG A 40 -3.06 16.90 9.92
N HIS A 41 -2.65 16.46 8.73
CA HIS A 41 -2.56 17.31 7.55
C HIS A 41 -3.86 18.13 7.40
N VAL A 42 -3.78 19.43 7.69
CA VAL A 42 -4.87 20.36 7.43
C VAL A 42 -4.82 20.64 5.93
N PRO A 43 -5.86 20.25 5.16
CA PRO A 43 -5.90 20.59 3.75
C PRO A 43 -6.07 22.10 3.65
N ASP A 44 -4.96 22.80 3.52
CA ASP A 44 -4.98 24.19 3.08
C ASP A 44 -5.61 24.20 1.68
N GLN A 45 -6.88 24.59 1.62
CA GLN A 45 -7.67 24.55 0.39
C GLN A 45 -7.02 25.40 -0.71
N SER A 46 -6.26 26.43 -0.32
CA SER A 46 -5.48 27.24 -1.26
C SER A 46 -4.35 26.42 -1.89
N ARG A 47 -3.57 25.69 -1.08
CA ARG A 47 -2.54 24.75 -1.56
C ARG A 47 -3.11 23.64 -2.44
N SER A 48 -4.29 23.13 -2.11
CA SER A 48 -4.95 22.11 -2.95
C SER A 48 -5.35 22.67 -4.32
N ARG A 49 -5.87 23.90 -4.40
CA ARG A 49 -6.22 24.54 -5.67
C ARG A 49 -4.99 24.87 -6.51
N VAL A 50 -3.94 25.42 -5.89
CA VAL A 50 -2.67 25.72 -6.59
C VAL A 50 -2.05 24.43 -7.14
N ARG A 51 -2.04 23.34 -6.37
CA ARG A 51 -1.57 22.04 -6.86
C ARG A 51 -2.35 21.53 -8.07
N LYS A 52 -3.69 21.59 -8.00
CA LYS A 52 -4.54 21.21 -9.13
C LYS A 52 -4.28 22.05 -10.37
N GLN A 53 -4.08 23.36 -10.21
CA GLN A 53 -3.76 24.26 -11.33
C GLN A 53 -2.42 23.90 -11.96
N VAL A 54 -1.39 23.62 -11.15
CA VAL A 54 -0.08 23.19 -11.65
C VAL A 54 -0.19 21.83 -12.35
N GLU A 55 -0.93 20.88 -11.78
CA GLU A 55 -1.19 19.58 -12.41
C GLU A 55 -1.88 19.73 -13.77
N GLU A 56 -2.86 20.63 -13.88
CA GLU A 56 -3.57 20.88 -15.14
C GLU A 56 -2.63 21.50 -16.19
N LEU A 57 -1.85 22.52 -15.82
CA LEU A 57 -0.85 23.13 -16.69
C LEU A 57 0.21 22.12 -17.16
N CYS A 58 0.65 21.21 -16.27
CA CYS A 58 1.57 20.15 -16.65
C CYS A 58 0.96 19.16 -17.63
N LYS A 59 -0.36 18.89 -17.57
CA LYS A 59 -1.03 18.04 -18.57
C LYS A 59 -1.15 18.74 -19.91
N GLU A 60 -1.50 20.03 -19.91
CA GLU A 60 -1.63 20.83 -21.14
C GLU A 60 -0.32 20.86 -21.93
N HIS A 61 0.82 21.01 -21.25
CA HIS A 61 2.15 21.03 -21.89
C HIS A 61 2.81 19.65 -22.02
N ALA A 62 2.11 18.57 -21.67
CA ALA A 62 2.69 17.23 -21.76
C ALA A 62 2.95 16.82 -23.22
N GLU A 63 2.05 17.20 -24.13
CA GLU A 63 2.18 16.90 -25.57
C GLU A 63 3.39 17.62 -26.17
N ASP A 64 3.53 18.92 -25.92
CA ASP A 64 4.67 19.74 -26.34
C ASP A 64 6.00 19.17 -25.82
N ALA A 65 6.03 18.71 -24.57
CA ALA A 65 7.22 18.12 -23.96
C ALA A 65 7.63 16.80 -24.64
N VAL A 66 6.65 15.97 -25.02
CA VAL A 66 6.91 14.72 -25.75
C VAL A 66 7.41 15.03 -27.16
N GLU A 67 6.81 16.01 -27.85
CA GLU A 67 7.26 16.44 -29.17
C GLU A 67 8.71 16.95 -29.11
N PHE A 68 9.04 17.79 -28.13
CA PHE A 68 10.39 18.29 -27.92
C PHE A 68 11.41 17.17 -27.70
N LEU A 69 11.10 16.20 -26.83
CA LEU A 69 11.98 15.06 -26.58
C LEU A 69 12.17 14.20 -27.84
N SER A 70 11.11 14.03 -28.65
CA SER A 70 11.20 13.30 -29.92
C SER A 70 12.05 14.04 -30.96
N GLY A 71 11.94 15.38 -31.02
CA GLY A 71 12.78 16.22 -31.87
C GLY A 71 14.25 16.17 -31.49
N LEU A 72 14.54 16.17 -30.18
CA LEU A 72 15.91 16.12 -29.66
C LEU A 72 16.61 14.78 -29.97
N LEU A 73 15.86 13.69 -30.17
CA LEU A 73 16.42 12.41 -30.64
C LEU A 73 16.88 12.46 -32.10
N GLY A 74 16.20 13.25 -32.93
CA GLY A 74 16.53 13.43 -34.35
C GLY A 74 17.56 14.52 -34.62
N ASP A 75 17.92 15.31 -33.61
CA ASP A 75 18.88 16.41 -33.75
C ASP A 75 20.32 15.92 -33.58
N ASP A 76 21.03 15.78 -34.69
CA ASP A 76 22.43 15.37 -34.70
C ASP A 76 23.38 16.42 -34.09
N THR A 77 22.94 17.67 -33.97
CA THR A 77 23.74 18.78 -33.40
C THR A 77 23.70 18.82 -31.88
N ALA A 78 22.69 18.20 -31.26
CA ALA A 78 22.53 18.15 -29.82
C ALA A 78 23.63 17.28 -29.15
N PRO A 79 24.07 17.62 -27.92
CA PRO A 79 25.01 16.80 -27.17
C PRO A 79 24.51 15.36 -26.97
N MET A 80 25.38 14.37 -27.21
CA MET A 80 25.02 12.95 -27.07
C MET A 80 24.38 12.61 -25.71
N LYS A 81 24.82 13.25 -24.63
CA LYS A 81 24.25 13.06 -23.28
C LYS A 81 22.77 13.43 -23.21
N GLU A 82 22.40 14.54 -23.83
CA GLU A 82 21.02 15.04 -23.82
C GLU A 82 20.11 14.13 -24.65
N ARG A 83 20.60 13.60 -25.77
CA ARG A 83 19.88 12.59 -26.58
C ARG A 83 19.64 11.29 -25.82
N VAL A 84 20.64 10.81 -25.09
CA VAL A 84 20.53 9.59 -24.28
C VAL A 84 19.53 9.79 -23.12
N GLU A 85 19.56 10.95 -22.45
CA GLU A 85 18.59 11.28 -21.42
C GLU A 85 17.16 11.40 -21.98
N ALA A 86 16.99 12.05 -23.13
CA ALA A 86 15.69 12.12 -23.81
C ALA A 86 15.15 10.73 -24.18
N ALA A 87 16.01 9.85 -24.73
CA ALA A 87 15.66 8.48 -25.05
C ALA A 87 15.20 7.71 -23.80
N ARG A 88 15.96 7.83 -22.71
CA ARG A 88 15.64 7.19 -21.43
C ARG A 88 14.30 7.65 -20.88
N GLN A 89 14.05 8.96 -20.87
CA GLN A 89 12.80 9.54 -20.36
C GLN A 89 11.56 9.12 -21.16
N LEU A 90 11.71 8.92 -22.47
CA LEU A 90 10.64 8.39 -23.32
C LEU A 90 10.39 6.90 -23.06
N LEU A 91 11.46 6.10 -22.98
CA LEU A 91 11.38 4.65 -22.74
C LEU A 91 10.80 4.32 -21.37
N ASP A 92 11.22 5.05 -20.32
CA ASP A 92 10.72 4.87 -18.94
C ASP A 92 9.20 5.06 -18.84
N ARG A 93 8.61 5.85 -19.75
CA ARG A 93 7.17 6.14 -19.79
C ARG A 93 6.39 5.27 -20.77
N GLY A 94 6.95 4.98 -21.95
CA GLY A 94 6.24 4.31 -23.03
C GLY A 94 6.31 2.78 -22.97
N PHE A 95 7.49 2.22 -22.69
CA PHE A 95 7.70 0.76 -22.70
C PHE A 95 7.56 0.11 -21.32
N GLY A 96 7.31 0.94 -20.29
CA GLY A 96 7.24 0.52 -18.90
C GLY A 96 8.63 0.29 -18.32
N GLN A 97 8.92 0.94 -17.20
CA GLN A 97 10.00 0.48 -16.32
C GLN A 97 9.79 -1.02 -16.03
N PRO A 98 10.84 -1.85 -16.06
CA PRO A 98 10.72 -3.23 -15.61
C PRO A 98 10.11 -3.20 -14.20
N VAL A 99 8.92 -3.78 -14.06
CA VAL A 99 8.20 -3.81 -12.79
C VAL A 99 9.14 -4.44 -11.76
N SER A 100 9.54 -3.68 -10.74
CA SER A 100 10.34 -4.23 -9.65
C SER A 100 9.63 -5.47 -9.12
N ARG A 101 10.30 -6.63 -9.11
CA ARG A 101 9.72 -7.91 -8.67
C ARG A 101 9.09 -7.82 -7.27
N VAL A 102 9.59 -6.91 -6.44
CA VAL A 102 9.03 -6.57 -5.11
C VAL A 102 7.59 -6.04 -5.19
N LEU A 103 7.28 -5.22 -6.20
CA LEU A 103 5.93 -4.71 -6.43
C LEU A 103 5.01 -5.83 -6.97
N MET A 104 5.50 -6.74 -7.82
CA MET A 104 4.69 -7.89 -8.27
C MET A 104 4.30 -8.83 -7.12
N ALA A 105 5.23 -9.11 -6.20
CA ALA A 105 4.94 -9.90 -5.01
C ALA A 105 3.86 -9.25 -4.12
N SER A 106 3.79 -7.92 -4.08
CA SER A 106 2.81 -7.17 -3.29
C SER A 106 1.42 -7.03 -3.92
N VAL A 107 1.30 -7.21 -5.25
CA VAL A 107 0.04 -7.00 -5.98
C VAL A 107 -0.76 -8.31 -6.14
N GLY A 108 -0.09 -9.47 -6.15
CA GLY A 108 -0.74 -10.78 -6.34
C GLY A 108 -1.32 -11.39 -5.05
N GLU A 109 -0.72 -11.11 -3.89
CA GLU A 109 -1.17 -11.66 -2.62
C GLU A 109 -1.64 -10.54 -1.70
N GLY A 110 -2.91 -10.62 -1.28
CA GLY A 110 -3.51 -9.68 -0.35
C GLY A 110 -2.54 -9.33 0.78
N ASN A 111 -2.23 -8.04 0.87
CA ASN A 111 -1.27 -7.42 1.76
C ASN A 111 -1.72 -7.55 3.24
N GLN A 112 -1.77 -8.78 3.74
CA GLN A 112 -1.93 -9.06 5.16
C GLN A 112 -0.55 -8.90 5.80
N SER A 113 -0.49 -8.12 6.87
CA SER A 113 0.76 -7.99 7.59
C SER A 113 1.18 -9.36 8.15
N PRO A 114 2.48 -9.69 8.23
CA PRO A 114 2.94 -10.96 8.80
C PRO A 114 2.51 -11.15 10.27
N SER A 115 2.14 -10.05 10.94
CA SER A 115 1.54 -10.07 12.28
C SER A 115 0.10 -10.58 12.34
N GLU A 116 -0.61 -10.64 11.21
CA GLU A 116 -2.01 -11.07 11.14
C GLU A 116 -2.18 -12.50 10.59
N MET A 117 -1.09 -13.10 10.09
CA MET A 117 -1.09 -14.48 9.58
C MET A 117 -1.01 -15.50 10.72
N SER A 118 -1.72 -16.63 10.57
CA SER A 118 -1.53 -17.74 11.50
C SER A 118 -0.14 -18.37 11.32
N LEU A 119 0.36 -19.04 12.36
CA LEU A 119 1.67 -19.71 12.31
C LEU A 119 1.78 -20.69 11.13
N ASP A 120 0.72 -21.45 10.86
CA ASP A 120 0.68 -22.41 9.74
C ASP A 120 0.78 -21.71 8.37
N GLN A 121 0.12 -20.56 8.21
CA GLN A 121 0.21 -19.77 6.98
C GLN A 121 1.61 -19.18 6.80
N LEU A 122 2.25 -18.79 7.90
CA LEU A 122 3.60 -18.24 7.89
C LEU A 122 4.64 -19.31 7.56
N MET A 123 4.47 -20.53 8.08
CA MET A 123 5.31 -21.69 7.73
C MET A 123 5.14 -22.12 6.28
N GLN A 124 3.92 -22.13 5.75
CA GLN A 124 3.66 -22.43 4.33
C GLN A 124 4.32 -21.40 3.40
N LYS A 125 4.18 -20.10 3.72
CA LYS A 125 4.84 -19.04 2.94
C LYS A 125 6.36 -19.09 3.03
N ALA A 126 6.92 -19.35 4.22
CA ALA A 126 8.36 -19.47 4.39
C ALA A 126 8.92 -20.68 3.62
N GLY A 127 8.19 -21.80 3.58
CA GLY A 127 8.54 -22.96 2.77
C GLY A 127 8.60 -22.65 1.27
N ALA A 128 7.55 -22.02 0.73
CA ALA A 128 7.50 -21.63 -0.68
C ALA A 128 8.62 -20.65 -1.07
N LEU A 129 9.04 -19.77 -0.15
CA LEU A 129 10.12 -18.81 -0.38
C LEU A 129 11.50 -19.50 -0.40
N LEU A 130 11.71 -20.50 0.45
CA LEU A 130 12.93 -21.33 0.46
C LEU A 130 13.09 -22.18 -0.80
N GLU A 131 11.99 -22.75 -1.31
CA GLU A 131 12.00 -23.53 -2.56
C GLU A 131 12.41 -22.66 -3.75
N HIS A 132 11.81 -21.49 -3.90
CA HIS A 132 12.17 -20.55 -4.97
C HIS A 132 13.62 -20.01 -4.83
N GLN A 133 14.18 -19.98 -3.61
CA GLN A 133 15.56 -19.57 -3.40
C GLN A 133 16.57 -20.65 -3.87
N GLY A 134 16.18 -21.93 -3.84
CA GLY A 134 17.01 -23.05 -4.32
C GLY A 134 17.18 -23.05 -5.84
N ASP A 135 16.09 -22.81 -6.58
CA ASP A 135 16.09 -22.82 -8.04
C ASP A 135 16.99 -21.74 -8.68
N ILE A 136 17.32 -20.66 -7.94
CA ILE A 136 18.18 -19.58 -8.43
C ILE A 136 19.67 -19.95 -8.37
N VAL A 137 20.05 -20.92 -7.53
CA VAL A 137 21.47 -21.26 -7.27
C VAL A 137 21.99 -22.37 -8.19
N ASP A 138 21.10 -23.19 -8.79
CA ASP A 138 21.48 -24.34 -9.62
C ASP A 138 21.71 -24.01 -11.12
N GLU A 139 21.59 -22.73 -11.54
CA GLU A 139 21.85 -22.27 -12.93
C GLU A 139 23.10 -21.35 -13.06
N GLN A 140 24.18 -21.60 -12.31
CA GLN A 140 25.49 -20.97 -12.52
C GLN A 140 26.61 -21.99 -12.68
#